data_AF-A0A965AJM5-F1
#
_entry.id   AF-A0A965AJM5-F1
#
_cell.length_a   1.000
_cell.length_b   1.000
_cell.length_c   1.000
_cell.angle_alpha   90.00
_cell.angle_beta   90.00
_cell.angle_gamma   90.00
#
_symmetry.space_group_name_H-M   'P 1'
#
loop_
_entity.id
_entity.type
_entity.pdbx_description
1 polymer ?
#
loop_
_entity_poly.entity_id
_entity_poly.type
_entity_poly.pdbx_seq_one_letter_code
_entity_poly.pdbx_strand_id
1 'polypeptide(L)'
;MKFNWSGLKRYEGLSENENNAYRGFNFLLFIGLLDLIVVGGALSTIQPRWPFYVCLSEFVAFLILIVIHTKGYFKTSRYIFFLLTTGIQVMASVIHGKSGGFDYLLFVICVLPMMFFESKRYYLSLFIFSMGSYLCVQYLLFTIPPIIVIESQFPLYWNTFVTGFGLLIILYVFKRSYQKSQESLKRQNEEVKHQKEEIESINNNLEKLIVQRTNKVLEHEKLFTEYANINAHRVRSPLARILGLLNLIELEQDKEKILKEFLPLLHSNAEELNAILDEVSRSLNAVNQAGEQHKSY
;
A
#
# COMPACT_ATOMS: atom_id res chain seq x y z
N MET A 1 -39.42 -4.37 -19.43
CA MET A 1 -37.99 -4.55 -19.08
C MET A 1 -37.50 -3.26 -18.43
N LYS A 2 -37.42 -3.19 -17.09
CA LYS A 2 -36.95 -1.97 -16.40
C LYS A 2 -35.46 -1.81 -16.70
N PHE A 3 -35.09 -0.83 -17.53
CA PHE A 3 -33.70 -0.46 -17.78
C PHE A 3 -33.13 0.10 -16.47
N ASN A 4 -32.51 -0.76 -15.67
CA ASN A 4 -31.92 -0.39 -14.39
C ASN A 4 -30.60 0.33 -14.69
N TRP A 5 -30.50 1.62 -14.37
CA TRP A 5 -29.36 2.50 -14.62
C TRP A 5 -28.15 2.19 -13.70
N SER A 6 -27.79 0.91 -13.53
CA SER A 6 -26.65 0.45 -12.73
C SER A 6 -25.29 0.71 -13.41
N GLY A 7 -25.26 1.05 -14.70
CA GLY A 7 -24.03 1.32 -15.46
C GLY A 7 -23.21 2.54 -14.99
N LEU A 8 -23.85 3.54 -14.38
CA LEU A 8 -23.19 4.74 -13.86
C LEU A 8 -22.87 4.66 -12.35
N LYS A 9 -23.42 3.67 -11.66
CA LYS A 9 -23.16 3.39 -10.24
C LYS A 9 -21.89 2.54 -10.11
N ARG A 10 -21.26 2.58 -8.93
CA ARG A 10 -20.13 1.69 -8.62
C ARG A 10 -20.57 0.24 -8.76
N TYR A 11 -19.73 -0.58 -9.36
CA TYR A 11 -19.89 -2.03 -9.34
C TYR A 11 -19.26 -2.56 -8.04
N GLU A 12 -20.05 -3.27 -7.24
CA GLU A 12 -19.59 -3.84 -5.97
C GLU A 12 -18.53 -4.92 -6.25
N GLY A 13 -17.39 -4.84 -5.55
CA GLY A 13 -16.28 -5.79 -5.70
C GLY A 13 -15.13 -5.35 -6.64
N LEU A 14 -15.24 -4.20 -7.31
CA LEU A 14 -14.12 -3.61 -8.07
C LEU A 14 -13.29 -2.64 -7.23
N SER A 15 -11.99 -2.57 -7.49
CA SER A 15 -11.11 -1.53 -6.95
C SER A 15 -11.58 -0.13 -7.38
N GLU A 16 -11.17 0.92 -6.67
CA GLU A 16 -11.58 2.29 -7.02
C GLU A 16 -11.14 2.69 -8.44
N ASN A 17 -9.95 2.27 -8.87
CA ASN A 17 -9.43 2.52 -10.22
C ASN A 17 -10.22 1.76 -11.28
N GLU A 18 -10.52 0.48 -11.07
CA GLU A 18 -11.33 -0.31 -12.00
C GLU A 18 -12.77 0.20 -12.07
N ASN A 19 -13.32 0.70 -10.97
CA ASN A 19 -14.63 1.37 -10.92
C ASN A 19 -14.65 2.68 -11.73
N ASN A 20 -13.57 3.46 -11.67
CA ASN A 20 -13.44 4.67 -12.50
C ASN A 20 -13.37 4.32 -13.99
N ALA A 21 -12.60 3.30 -14.37
CA ALA A 21 -12.54 2.80 -15.74
C ALA A 21 -13.90 2.23 -16.21
N TYR A 22 -14.62 1.52 -15.33
CA TYR A 22 -15.96 1.00 -15.59
C TYR A 22 -16.95 2.12 -15.91
N ARG A 23 -17.02 3.16 -15.05
CA ARG A 23 -17.92 4.30 -15.25
C ARG A 23 -17.54 5.10 -16.50
N GLY A 24 -16.25 5.36 -16.70
CA GLY A 24 -15.76 6.07 -17.88
C GLY A 24 -16.09 5.33 -19.18
N PHE A 25 -15.96 4.01 -19.20
CA PHE A 25 -16.25 3.21 -20.39
C PHE A 25 -17.75 3.15 -20.69
N ASN A 26 -18.61 2.99 -19.68
CA ASN A 26 -20.06 3.07 -19.86
C ASN A 26 -20.51 4.44 -20.37
N PHE A 27 -19.87 5.51 -19.90
CA PHE A 27 -20.12 6.86 -20.40
C PHE A 27 -19.68 7.02 -21.86
N LEU A 28 -18.52 6.46 -22.24
CA LEU A 28 -18.06 6.42 -23.63
C LEU A 28 -19.04 5.65 -24.54
N LEU A 29 -19.52 4.48 -24.11
CA LEU A 29 -20.54 3.72 -24.84
C LEU A 29 -21.85 4.50 -25.01
N PHE A 30 -22.27 5.26 -24.00
CA PHE A 30 -23.47 6.09 -24.08
C PHE A 30 -23.30 7.24 -25.08
N ILE A 31 -22.14 7.91 -25.06
CA ILE A 31 -21.81 8.93 -26.07
C ILE A 31 -21.82 8.30 -27.47
N GLY A 32 -21.21 7.12 -27.64
CA GLY A 32 -21.20 6.40 -28.91
C GLY A 32 -22.60 6.05 -29.40
N LEU A 33 -23.51 5.60 -28.53
CA LEU A 33 -24.90 5.35 -28.89
C LEU A 33 -25.64 6.62 -29.33
N LEU A 34 -25.40 7.75 -28.65
CA LEU A 34 -26.00 9.04 -29.00
C LEU A 34 -25.48 9.52 -30.37
N ASP A 35 -24.18 9.38 -30.61
CA ASP A 35 -23.56 9.67 -31.90
C ASP A 35 -24.17 8.82 -33.03
N LEU A 36 -24.34 7.51 -32.81
CA LEU A 36 -24.98 6.62 -33.79
C LEU A 36 -26.44 6.99 -34.08
N ILE A 37 -27.18 7.50 -33.10
CA ILE A 37 -28.55 7.99 -33.34
C ILE A 37 -28.52 9.21 -34.27
N VAL A 38 -27.60 10.15 -34.04
CA VAL A 38 -27.45 11.36 -34.86
C VAL A 38 -27.00 10.99 -36.27
N VAL A 39 -25.94 10.19 -36.40
CA VAL A 39 -25.40 9.74 -37.68
C VAL A 39 -26.42 8.88 -38.44
N GLY A 40 -27.08 7.93 -37.77
CA GLY A 40 -28.12 7.10 -38.36
C GLY A 40 -29.30 7.92 -38.86
N GLY A 41 -29.69 8.97 -38.13
CA GLY A 41 -30.70 9.93 -38.57
C GLY A 41 -30.31 10.63 -39.88
N ALA A 42 -29.07 11.13 -39.96
CA ALA A 42 -28.56 11.76 -41.18
C ALA A 42 -28.50 10.77 -42.36
N LEU A 43 -27.95 9.57 -42.14
CA LEU A 43 -27.79 8.53 -43.17
C LEU A 43 -29.12 7.97 -43.67
N SER A 44 -30.20 8.04 -42.88
CA SER A 44 -31.54 7.58 -43.31
C SER A 44 -32.08 8.37 -44.52
N THR A 45 -31.58 9.59 -44.73
CA THR A 45 -32.00 10.50 -45.80
C THR A 45 -31.16 10.37 -47.07
N ILE A 46 -30.02 9.67 -47.01
CA ILE A 46 -29.03 9.60 -48.07
C ILE A 46 -29.14 8.27 -48.83
N GLN A 47 -29.03 8.31 -50.15
CA GLN A 47 -28.86 7.13 -51.00
C GLN A 47 -27.36 6.96 -51.33
N PRO A 48 -26.83 5.72 -51.33
CA PRO A 48 -27.50 4.43 -51.08
C PRO A 48 -27.77 4.15 -49.60
N ARG A 49 -28.77 3.30 -49.29
CA ARG A 49 -29.23 3.00 -47.91
C ARG A 49 -28.37 2.01 -47.11
N TRP A 50 -27.39 1.34 -47.71
CA TRP A 50 -26.58 0.35 -46.98
C TRP A 50 -25.76 0.92 -45.80
N PRO A 51 -25.25 2.18 -45.80
CA PRO A 51 -24.58 2.77 -44.64
C PRO A 51 -25.50 2.90 -43.43
N PHE A 52 -26.80 3.13 -43.66
CA PHE A 52 -27.80 3.15 -42.59
C PHE A 52 -27.94 1.78 -41.91
N TYR A 53 -27.96 0.68 -42.67
CA TYR A 53 -28.02 -0.67 -42.10
C TYR A 53 -26.75 -1.04 -41.32
N VAL A 54 -25.58 -0.56 -41.76
CA VAL A 54 -24.33 -0.70 -40.99
C VAL A 54 -24.45 0.03 -39.65
N CYS A 55 -24.89 1.28 -39.66
CA CYS A 55 -25.09 2.07 -38.44
C CYS A 55 -26.08 1.41 -37.48
N LEU A 56 -27.18 0.84 -37.99
CA LEU A 56 -28.15 0.10 -37.18
C LEU A 56 -27.53 -1.16 -36.55
N SER A 57 -26.70 -1.90 -37.31
CA SER A 57 -26.00 -3.07 -36.78
C SER A 57 -25.01 -2.71 -35.67
N GLU A 58 -24.34 -1.56 -35.80
CA GLU A 58 -23.41 -1.03 -34.80
C GLU A 58 -24.14 -0.61 -33.52
N PHE A 59 -25.29 0.05 -33.66
CA PHE A 59 -26.13 0.42 -32.53
C PHE A 59 -26.53 -0.81 -31.69
N VAL A 60 -26.94 -1.90 -32.38
CA VAL A 60 -27.25 -3.18 -31.72
C VAL A 60 -26.01 -3.77 -31.05
N ALA A 61 -24.84 -3.73 -31.71
CA ALA A 61 -23.59 -4.21 -31.14
C ALA A 61 -23.21 -3.45 -29.85
N PHE A 62 -23.34 -2.13 -29.82
CA PHE A 62 -23.06 -1.31 -28.64
C PHE A 62 -24.03 -1.61 -27.50
N LEU A 63 -25.32 -1.83 -27.78
CA LEU A 63 -26.29 -2.27 -26.77
C LEU A 63 -25.90 -3.62 -26.15
N ILE A 64 -25.48 -4.58 -26.99
CA ILE A 64 -24.98 -5.89 -26.52
C ILE A 64 -23.74 -5.69 -25.65
N LEU A 65 -22.82 -4.81 -26.05
CA LEU A 65 -21.61 -4.52 -25.29
C LEU A 65 -21.89 -3.91 -23.92
N ILE A 66 -22.89 -3.01 -23.80
CA ILE A 66 -23.36 -2.48 -22.50
C ILE A 66 -23.89 -3.61 -21.61
N VAL A 67 -24.69 -4.53 -22.17
CA VAL A 67 -25.22 -5.66 -21.40
C VAL A 67 -24.10 -6.58 -20.93
N ILE A 68 -23.13 -6.90 -21.79
CA ILE A 68 -21.97 -7.73 -21.42
C ILE A 68 -21.11 -7.03 -20.36
N HIS A 69 -20.90 -5.71 -20.49
CA HIS A 69 -20.11 -4.94 -19.54
C HIS A 69 -20.78 -4.86 -18.17
N THR A 70 -22.09 -4.66 -18.11
CA THR A 70 -22.85 -4.64 -16.84
C THR A 70 -22.96 -6.01 -16.17
N LYS A 71 -22.81 -7.11 -16.93
CA LYS A 71 -22.76 -8.49 -16.42
C LYS A 71 -21.41 -8.91 -15.82
N GLY A 72 -20.39 -8.04 -15.84
CA GLY A 72 -19.09 -8.32 -15.21
C GLY A 72 -17.97 -8.70 -16.18
N TYR A 73 -18.24 -8.87 -17.47
CA TYR A 73 -17.22 -9.19 -18.48
C TYR A 73 -16.51 -7.91 -18.99
N PHE A 74 -15.89 -7.17 -18.07
CA PHE A 74 -15.41 -5.81 -18.33
C PHE A 74 -14.31 -5.75 -19.39
N LYS A 75 -13.25 -6.56 -19.22
CA LYS A 75 -12.08 -6.56 -20.11
C LYS A 75 -12.46 -6.99 -21.52
N THR A 76 -13.28 -8.03 -21.63
CA THR A 76 -13.76 -8.57 -22.91
C THR A 76 -14.62 -7.56 -23.66
N SER A 77 -15.59 -6.93 -22.99
CA SER A 77 -16.45 -5.91 -23.62
C SER A 77 -15.63 -4.71 -24.13
N ARG A 78 -14.71 -4.19 -23.30
CA ARG A 78 -13.80 -3.10 -23.71
C ARG A 78 -12.97 -3.48 -24.93
N TYR A 79 -12.44 -4.70 -24.95
CA TYR A 79 -11.55 -5.15 -26.02
C TYR A 79 -12.30 -5.31 -27.35
N ILE A 80 -13.48 -5.93 -27.31
CA ILE A 80 -14.35 -6.09 -28.48
C ILE A 80 -14.80 -4.72 -28.99
N PHE A 81 -15.15 -3.79 -28.10
CA PHE A 81 -15.49 -2.42 -28.49
C PHE A 81 -14.38 -1.77 -29.32
N PHE A 82 -13.14 -1.76 -28.82
CA PHE A 82 -12.05 -1.13 -29.54
C PHE A 82 -11.75 -1.80 -30.88
N LEU A 83 -11.76 -3.13 -30.95
CA LEU A 83 -11.62 -3.85 -32.22
C LEU A 83 -12.71 -3.48 -33.23
N LEU A 84 -13.96 -3.43 -32.78
CA LEU A 84 -15.11 -3.10 -33.62
C LEU A 84 -15.02 -1.64 -34.10
N THR A 85 -14.68 -0.70 -33.23
CA THR A 85 -14.48 0.71 -33.61
C THR A 85 -13.33 0.88 -34.60
N THR A 86 -12.22 0.17 -34.44
CA THR A 86 -11.10 0.21 -35.41
C THR A 86 -11.56 -0.32 -36.76
N GLY A 87 -12.27 -1.45 -36.81
CA GLY A 87 -12.79 -2.02 -38.05
C GLY A 87 -13.75 -1.08 -38.78
N ILE A 88 -14.63 -0.41 -38.04
CA ILE A 88 -15.57 0.56 -38.60
C ILE A 88 -14.84 1.78 -39.15
N GLN A 89 -13.82 2.29 -38.47
CA GLN A 89 -13.04 3.41 -38.99
C GLN A 89 -12.20 3.05 -40.21
N VAL A 90 -11.66 1.84 -40.28
CA VAL A 90 -11.00 1.33 -41.49
C VAL A 90 -11.98 1.31 -42.66
N MET A 91 -13.17 0.76 -42.45
CA MET A 91 -14.20 0.70 -43.47
C MET A 91 -14.63 2.11 -43.91
N ALA A 92 -14.93 3.00 -42.96
CA ALA A 92 -15.31 4.39 -43.23
C ALA A 92 -14.24 5.15 -44.01
N SER A 93 -12.96 4.91 -43.71
CA SER A 93 -11.82 5.51 -44.41
C SER A 93 -11.75 5.05 -45.87
N VAL A 94 -11.91 3.75 -46.14
CA VAL A 94 -11.86 3.20 -47.51
C VAL A 94 -13.05 3.67 -48.34
N ILE A 95 -14.25 3.75 -47.75
CA ILE A 95 -15.47 4.17 -48.45
C ILE A 95 -15.39 5.64 -48.90
N HIS A 96 -15.02 6.53 -47.97
CA HIS A 96 -15.09 7.98 -48.19
C HIS A 96 -13.79 8.58 -48.75
N GLY A 97 -12.70 7.83 -48.71
CA GLY A 97 -11.39 8.28 -49.16
C GLY A 97 -10.79 9.37 -48.27
N LYS A 98 -9.74 10.00 -48.78
CA LYS A 98 -8.97 11.02 -48.05
C LYS A 98 -9.78 12.27 -47.67
N SER A 99 -10.82 12.62 -48.43
CA SER A 99 -11.65 13.80 -48.10
C SER A 99 -12.54 13.59 -46.87
N GLY A 100 -12.76 12.35 -46.44
CA GLY A 100 -13.47 12.05 -45.19
C GLY A 100 -12.63 12.26 -43.93
N GLY A 101 -11.32 12.05 -43.99
CA GLY A 101 -10.42 12.18 -42.84
C GLY A 101 -10.69 11.22 -41.67
N PHE A 102 -11.39 10.10 -41.92
CA PHE A 102 -11.71 9.10 -40.88
C PHE A 102 -10.46 8.34 -40.39
N ASP A 103 -9.42 8.29 -41.21
CA ASP A 103 -8.12 7.68 -40.89
C ASP A 103 -7.41 8.40 -39.73
N TYR A 104 -7.65 9.71 -39.57
CA TYR A 104 -7.12 10.46 -38.42
C TYR A 104 -7.71 10.02 -37.08
N LEU A 105 -8.99 9.60 -37.05
CA LEU A 105 -9.64 9.12 -35.81
C LEU A 105 -8.97 7.85 -35.27
N LEU A 106 -8.28 7.08 -36.11
CA LEU A 106 -7.50 5.93 -35.68
C LEU A 106 -6.40 6.31 -34.69
N PHE A 107 -5.84 7.53 -34.74
CA PHE A 107 -4.84 7.98 -33.76
C PHE A 107 -5.43 8.11 -32.35
N VAL A 108 -6.68 8.57 -32.22
CA VAL A 108 -7.37 8.59 -30.92
C VAL A 108 -7.63 7.17 -30.46
N ILE A 109 -8.14 6.30 -31.34
CA ILE A 109 -8.46 4.90 -31.04
C ILE A 109 -7.20 4.09 -30.67
N CYS A 110 -6.02 4.45 -31.19
CA CYS A 110 -4.75 3.84 -30.79
C CYS A 110 -4.42 4.08 -29.31
N VAL A 111 -4.67 5.29 -28.80
CA VAL A 111 -4.22 5.71 -27.45
C VAL A 111 -5.31 5.52 -26.40
N LEU A 112 -6.58 5.70 -26.78
CA LEU A 112 -7.73 5.63 -25.89
C LEU A 112 -7.83 4.33 -25.05
N PRO A 113 -7.47 3.12 -25.54
CA PRO A 113 -7.44 1.90 -24.74
C PRO A 113 -6.56 2.00 -23.49
N MET A 114 -5.51 2.82 -23.50
CA MET A 114 -4.63 3.02 -22.35
C MET A 114 -5.39 3.59 -21.13
N MET A 115 -6.50 4.30 -21.35
CA MET A 115 -7.35 4.81 -20.27
C MET A 115 -8.24 3.74 -19.62
N PHE A 116 -8.45 2.60 -20.28
CA PHE A 116 -9.45 1.61 -19.88
C PHE A 116 -8.87 0.22 -19.52
N PHE A 117 -7.58 0.01 -19.76
CA PHE A 117 -6.87 -1.23 -19.44
C PHE A 117 -5.65 -0.97 -18.54
N GLU A 118 -5.62 -1.61 -17.37
CA GLU A 118 -4.45 -1.58 -16.49
C GLU A 118 -3.30 -2.45 -17.02
N SER A 119 -3.62 -3.56 -17.69
CA SER A 119 -2.62 -4.51 -18.16
C SER A 119 -2.07 -4.12 -19.53
N LYS A 120 -0.73 -4.02 -19.59
CA LYS A 120 0.05 -3.64 -20.78
C LYS A 120 -0.27 -4.48 -22.01
N ARG A 121 -0.56 -5.77 -21.82
CA ARG A 121 -0.82 -6.70 -22.91
C ARG A 121 -2.02 -6.26 -23.76
N TYR A 122 -3.12 -5.83 -23.13
CA TYR A 122 -4.35 -5.49 -23.84
C TYR A 122 -4.21 -4.19 -24.63
N TYR A 123 -3.81 -3.09 -23.99
CA TYR A 123 -3.71 -1.81 -24.71
C TYR A 123 -2.58 -1.82 -25.75
N LEU A 124 -1.46 -2.53 -25.52
CA LEU A 124 -0.38 -2.64 -26.52
C LEU A 124 -0.84 -3.44 -27.74
N SER A 125 -1.60 -4.51 -27.54
CA SER A 125 -2.15 -5.29 -28.66
C SER A 125 -3.12 -4.47 -29.51
N LEU A 126 -4.02 -3.69 -28.89
CA LEU A 126 -4.93 -2.79 -29.59
C LEU A 126 -4.21 -1.63 -30.28
N PHE A 127 -3.13 -1.12 -29.67
CA PHE A 127 -2.28 -0.12 -30.28
C PHE A 127 -1.62 -0.64 -31.56
N ILE A 128 -0.99 -1.81 -31.50
CA ILE A 128 -0.34 -2.43 -32.67
C ILE A 128 -1.38 -2.73 -33.76
N PHE A 129 -2.53 -3.28 -33.39
CA PHE A 129 -3.61 -3.56 -34.33
C PHE A 129 -4.14 -2.30 -35.01
N SER A 130 -4.38 -1.23 -34.25
CA SER A 130 -4.91 0.04 -34.78
C SER A 130 -3.87 0.78 -35.63
N MET A 131 -2.59 0.74 -35.23
CA MET A 131 -1.49 1.29 -36.02
C MET A 131 -1.29 0.51 -37.33
N GLY A 132 -1.33 -0.83 -37.28
CA GLY A 132 -1.29 -1.67 -38.47
C GLY A 132 -2.48 -1.42 -39.40
N SER A 133 -3.67 -1.21 -38.82
CA SER A 133 -4.88 -0.83 -39.55
C SER A 133 -4.75 0.52 -40.25
N TYR A 134 -4.15 1.52 -39.60
CA TYR A 134 -3.85 2.81 -40.22
C TYR A 134 -2.91 2.67 -41.42
N LEU A 135 -1.81 1.93 -41.27
CA LEU A 135 -0.88 1.68 -42.39
C LEU A 135 -1.57 0.94 -43.55
N CYS A 136 -2.43 -0.03 -43.22
CA CYS A 136 -3.24 -0.74 -44.20
C CYS A 136 -4.20 0.21 -44.94
N VAL A 137 -4.88 1.10 -44.23
CA VAL A 137 -5.75 2.13 -44.83
C VAL A 137 -4.96 3.03 -45.78
N GLN A 138 -3.79 3.52 -45.38
CA GLN A 138 -2.95 4.37 -46.25
C GLN A 138 -2.54 3.65 -47.54
N TYR A 139 -2.20 2.37 -47.44
CA TYR A 139 -1.91 1.54 -48.61
C TYR A 139 -3.16 1.35 -49.49
N LEU A 140 -4.31 1.01 -48.91
CA LEU A 140 -5.56 0.79 -49.65
C LEU A 140 -6.03 2.06 -50.36
N LEU A 141 -5.89 3.24 -49.72
CA LEU A 141 -6.24 4.53 -50.31
C LEU A 141 -5.34 4.92 -51.49
N PHE A 142 -4.15 4.34 -51.61
CA PHE A 142 -3.28 4.51 -52.77
C PHE A 142 -3.72 3.63 -53.95
N THR A 143 -4.26 2.44 -53.66
CA THR A 143 -4.58 1.43 -54.68
C THR A 143 -6.04 1.50 -55.16
N ILE A 144 -6.98 1.87 -54.29
CA ILE A 144 -8.42 1.76 -54.55
C ILE A 144 -9.04 3.16 -54.53
N PRO A 145 -9.77 3.56 -55.60
CA PRO A 145 -10.51 4.82 -55.58
C PRO A 145 -11.69 4.75 -54.59
N PRO A 146 -12.01 5.85 -53.90
CA PRO A 146 -13.13 5.88 -52.96
C PRO A 146 -14.48 5.65 -53.66
N ILE A 147 -15.39 4.96 -52.94
CA ILE A 147 -16.73 4.63 -53.43
C ILE A 147 -17.65 5.85 -53.36
N ILE A 148 -17.56 6.61 -52.27
CA ILE A 148 -18.38 7.81 -52.02
C ILE A 148 -17.43 8.98 -51.82
N VAL A 149 -17.28 9.82 -52.84
CA VAL A 149 -16.45 11.03 -52.71
C VAL A 149 -17.25 12.10 -52.00
N ILE A 150 -16.78 12.53 -50.82
CA ILE A 150 -17.32 13.72 -50.18
C ILE A 150 -16.69 14.94 -50.85
N GLU A 151 -17.49 15.75 -51.54
CA GLU A 151 -17.03 16.95 -52.25
C GLU A 151 -16.58 18.06 -51.28
N SER A 152 -17.18 18.13 -50.10
CA SER A 152 -16.82 19.09 -49.07
C SER A 152 -15.54 18.70 -48.34
N GLN A 153 -14.64 19.66 -48.11
CA GLN A 153 -13.45 19.49 -47.27
C GLN A 153 -13.77 19.55 -45.77
N PHE A 154 -15.01 19.90 -45.39
CA PHE A 154 -15.40 20.07 -44.00
C PHE A 154 -15.15 18.82 -43.13
N PRO A 155 -15.52 17.59 -43.54
CA PRO A 155 -15.31 16.39 -42.71
C PRO A 155 -13.84 16.11 -42.41
N LEU A 156 -12.94 16.33 -43.38
CA LEU A 156 -11.50 16.21 -43.18
C LEU A 156 -11.01 17.12 -42.05
N TYR A 157 -11.35 18.41 -42.10
CA TYR A 157 -10.94 19.37 -41.07
C TYR A 157 -11.59 19.06 -39.72
N TRP A 158 -12.86 18.68 -39.72
CA TRP A 158 -13.58 18.33 -38.50
C TRP A 158 -12.96 17.11 -37.81
N ASN A 159 -12.71 16.03 -38.55
CA ASN A 159 -12.10 14.82 -38.00
C ASN A 159 -10.64 15.04 -37.56
N THR A 160 -9.90 15.88 -38.27
CA THR A 160 -8.55 16.31 -37.85
C THR A 160 -8.61 17.09 -36.53
N PHE A 161 -9.56 18.03 -36.40
CA PHE A 161 -9.78 18.80 -35.18
C PHE A 161 -10.18 17.90 -34.00
N VAL A 162 -11.16 17.01 -34.21
CA VAL A 162 -11.61 16.04 -33.20
C VAL A 162 -10.46 15.14 -32.75
N THR A 163 -9.61 14.70 -33.69
CA THR A 163 -8.43 13.88 -33.38
C THR A 163 -7.44 14.64 -32.49
N GLY A 164 -7.06 15.86 -32.88
CA GLY A 164 -6.14 16.69 -32.10
C GLY A 164 -6.68 17.01 -30.71
N PHE A 165 -7.97 17.37 -30.63
CA PHE A 165 -8.64 17.67 -29.36
C PHE A 165 -8.77 16.42 -28.47
N GLY A 166 -9.10 15.27 -29.04
CA GLY A 166 -9.17 13.99 -28.34
C GLY A 166 -7.83 13.59 -27.75
N LEU A 167 -6.75 13.70 -28.52
CA LEU A 167 -5.38 13.45 -28.02
C LEU A 167 -4.99 14.41 -26.90
N LEU A 168 -5.34 15.70 -27.01
CA LEU A 168 -5.08 16.69 -25.96
C LEU A 168 -5.80 16.33 -24.65
N ILE A 169 -7.08 15.92 -24.73
CA ILE A 169 -7.84 15.46 -23.56
C ILE A 169 -7.17 14.24 -22.92
N ILE A 170 -6.80 13.25 -23.73
CA ILE A 170 -6.15 12.03 -23.23
C ILE A 170 -4.83 12.39 -22.51
N LEU A 171 -4.00 13.24 -23.13
CA LEU A 171 -2.75 13.71 -22.53
C LEU A 171 -2.99 14.51 -21.24
N TYR A 172 -4.02 15.35 -21.20
CA TYR A 172 -4.39 16.10 -20.00
C TYR A 172 -4.81 15.17 -18.85
N VAL A 173 -5.65 14.18 -19.13
CA VAL A 173 -6.08 13.19 -18.13
C VAL A 173 -4.89 12.38 -17.64
N PHE A 174 -4.01 11.95 -18.55
CA PHE A 174 -2.81 11.20 -18.20
C PHE A 174 -1.86 12.02 -17.32
N LYS A 175 -1.62 13.29 -17.68
CA LYS A 175 -0.81 14.23 -16.89
C LYS A 175 -1.38 14.41 -15.48
N ARG A 176 -2.70 14.60 -15.36
CA ARG A 176 -3.38 14.74 -14.06
C ARG A 176 -3.27 13.46 -13.22
N SER A 177 -3.43 12.29 -13.83
CA SER A 177 -3.28 11.00 -13.16
C SER A 177 -1.85 10.80 -12.65
N TYR A 178 -0.86 11.14 -13.49
CA TYR A 178 0.55 11.04 -13.15
C TYR A 178 0.91 11.96 -11.96
N GLN A 179 0.45 13.21 -11.96
CA GLN A 179 0.67 14.16 -10.86
C GLN A 179 0.09 13.66 -9.54
N LYS A 180 -1.14 13.13 -9.54
CA LYS A 180 -1.73 12.54 -8.33
C LYS A 180 -0.91 11.36 -7.79
N SER A 181 -0.41 10.50 -8.68
CA SER A 181 0.44 9.38 -8.29
C SER A 181 1.75 9.86 -7.67
N GLN A 182 2.37 10.91 -8.23
CA GLN A 182 3.59 11.52 -7.70
C GLN A 182 3.37 12.14 -6.32
N GLU A 183 2.26 12.86 -6.12
CA GLU A 183 1.90 13.43 -4.82
C GLU A 183 1.67 12.34 -3.76
N SER A 184 0.95 11.27 -4.12
CA SER A 184 0.72 10.14 -3.22
C SER A 184 2.03 9.45 -2.83
N LEU A 185 2.93 9.22 -3.79
CA LEU A 185 4.24 8.64 -3.53
C LEU A 185 5.09 9.54 -2.64
N LYS A 186 5.05 10.86 -2.86
CA LYS A 186 5.77 11.82 -2.02
C LYS A 186 5.29 11.78 -0.57
N ARG A 187 3.97 11.76 -0.35
CA ARG A 187 3.37 11.66 0.99
C ARG A 187 3.75 10.35 1.69
N GLN A 188 3.67 9.23 0.99
CA GLN A 188 4.09 7.92 1.54
C GLN A 188 5.57 7.93 1.93
N ASN A 189 6.42 8.56 1.12
CA ASN A 189 7.85 8.65 1.42
C ASN A 189 8.12 9.56 2.64
N GLU A 190 7.40 10.68 2.75
CA GLU A 190 7.46 11.55 3.94
C GLU A 190 7.00 10.82 5.21
N GLU A 191 5.93 10.02 5.13
CA GLU A 191 5.43 9.20 6.24
C GLU A 191 6.44 8.11 6.64
N VAL A 192 7.00 7.38 5.68
CA VAL A 192 8.05 6.38 5.92
C VAL A 192 9.28 7.01 6.58
N LYS A 193 9.66 8.21 6.14
CA LYS A 193 10.77 8.95 6.73
C LYS A 193 10.49 9.32 8.19
N HIS A 194 9.30 9.84 8.49
CA HIS A 194 8.90 10.18 9.85
C HIS A 194 8.88 8.95 10.77
N GLN A 195 8.30 7.83 10.30
CA GLN A 195 8.29 6.57 11.04
C GLN A 195 9.71 6.06 11.33
N LYS A 196 10.64 6.23 10.38
CA LYS A 196 12.04 5.87 10.58
C LYS A 196 12.69 6.71 11.68
N GLU A 197 12.47 8.02 11.67
CA GLU A 197 12.99 8.94 12.70
C GLU A 197 12.43 8.60 14.09
N GLU A 198 11.15 8.24 14.18
CA GLU A 198 10.51 7.80 15.42
C GLU A 198 11.09 6.48 15.94
N ILE A 199 11.25 5.47 15.07
CA ILE A 199 11.89 4.20 15.44
C ILE A 199 13.32 4.42 15.91
N GLU A 200 14.08 5.30 15.25
CA GLU A 200 15.45 5.62 15.65
C GLU A 200 15.48 6.28 17.04
N SER A 201 14.55 7.20 17.33
CA SER A 201 14.39 7.80 18.65
C SER A 201 14.05 6.76 19.72
N ILE A 202 13.11 5.86 19.45
CA ILE A 202 12.72 4.77 20.35
C ILE A 202 13.91 3.84 20.62
N ASN A 203 14.64 3.43 19.57
CA ASN A 203 15.82 2.57 19.71
C ASN A 203 16.89 3.25 20.57
N ASN A 204 17.19 4.52 20.33
CA ASN A 204 18.14 5.27 21.15
C ASN A 204 17.72 5.34 22.63
N ASN A 205 16.42 5.48 22.90
CA ASN A 205 15.90 5.48 24.27
C ASN A 205 15.95 4.09 24.90
N LEU A 206 15.65 3.03 24.15
CA LEU A 206 15.76 1.65 24.61
C LEU A 206 17.21 1.29 24.93
N GLU A 207 18.18 1.68 24.10
CA GLU A 207 19.60 1.48 24.38
C GLU A 207 20.02 2.16 25.68
N LYS A 208 19.62 3.41 25.90
CA LYS A 208 19.87 4.12 27.16
C LYS A 208 19.27 3.38 28.36
N LEU A 209 18.03 2.92 28.23
CA LEU A 209 17.35 2.19 29.29
C LEU A 209 18.03 0.83 29.58
N ILE A 210 18.47 0.13 28.54
CA ILE A 210 19.24 -1.12 28.67
C ILE A 210 20.53 -0.84 29.43
N VAL A 211 21.31 0.18 29.04
CA VAL A 211 22.55 0.55 29.75
C VAL A 211 22.27 0.87 31.23
N GLN A 212 21.24 1.67 31.51
CA GLN A 212 20.86 2.00 32.89
C GLN A 212 20.47 0.77 33.70
N ARG A 213 19.69 -0.15 33.13
CA ARG A 213 19.25 -1.39 33.79
C ARG A 213 20.42 -2.34 34.01
N THR A 214 21.28 -2.51 33.02
CA THR A 214 22.49 -3.34 33.11
C THR A 214 23.40 -2.83 34.21
N ASN A 215 23.64 -1.52 34.31
CA ASN A 215 24.44 -0.94 35.38
C ASN A 215 23.86 -1.21 36.76
N LYS A 216 22.53 -1.05 36.93
CA LYS A 216 21.86 -1.40 38.20
C LYS A 216 22.00 -2.88 38.56
N VAL A 217 21.87 -3.77 37.58
CA VAL A 217 22.05 -5.22 37.80
C VAL A 217 23.49 -5.52 38.23
N LEU A 218 24.49 -4.92 37.58
CA LEU A 218 25.90 -5.10 37.95
C LEU A 218 26.21 -4.55 39.35
N GLU A 219 25.59 -3.44 39.75
CA GLU A 219 25.69 -2.92 41.13
C GLU A 219 25.11 -3.89 42.15
N HIS A 220 23.91 -4.43 41.89
CA HIS A 220 23.29 -5.44 42.75
C HIS A 220 24.10 -6.75 42.81
N GLU A 221 24.68 -7.19 41.69
CA GLU A 221 25.54 -8.39 41.65
C GLU A 221 26.76 -8.25 42.56
N LYS A 222 27.46 -7.11 42.48
CA LYS A 222 28.61 -6.81 43.35
C LYS A 222 28.20 -6.88 44.82
N LEU A 223 27.06 -6.27 45.15
CA LEU A 223 26.53 -6.24 46.50
C LEU A 223 26.19 -7.66 47.01
N PHE A 224 25.47 -8.46 46.21
CA PHE A 224 25.15 -9.85 46.59
C PHE A 224 26.41 -10.70 46.80
N THR A 225 27.43 -10.49 45.98
CA THR A 225 28.73 -11.16 46.11
C THR A 225 29.41 -10.80 47.43
N GLU A 226 29.40 -9.52 47.79
CA GLU A 226 29.91 -9.03 49.07
C GLU A 226 29.14 -9.64 50.26
N TYR A 227 27.81 -9.71 50.18
CA TYR A 227 26.98 -10.36 51.19
C TYR A 227 27.28 -11.84 51.36
N ALA A 228 27.40 -12.58 50.25
CA ALA A 228 27.73 -14.00 50.28
C ALA A 228 29.09 -14.23 50.97
N ASN A 229 30.07 -13.37 50.70
CA ASN A 229 31.38 -13.40 51.34
C ASN A 229 31.31 -13.12 52.86
N ILE A 230 30.61 -12.05 53.26
CA ILE A 230 30.40 -11.72 54.67
C ILE A 230 29.69 -12.87 55.41
N ASN A 231 28.63 -13.44 54.81
CA ASN A 231 27.89 -14.52 55.41
C ASN A 231 28.75 -15.80 55.56
N ALA A 232 29.52 -16.16 54.53
CA ALA A 232 30.37 -17.35 54.55
C ALA A 232 31.52 -17.27 55.56
N HIS A 233 32.14 -16.10 55.74
CA HIS A 233 33.35 -15.95 56.56
C HIS A 233 33.10 -15.27 57.91
N ARG A 234 32.39 -14.14 57.91
CA ARG A 234 32.24 -13.28 59.09
C ARG A 234 31.07 -13.72 59.97
N VAL A 235 29.96 -14.17 59.40
CA VAL A 235 28.79 -14.65 60.19
C VAL A 235 29.01 -16.08 60.69
N ARG A 236 29.52 -16.97 59.83
CA ARG A 236 29.72 -18.39 60.18
C ARG A 236 30.72 -18.61 61.32
N SER A 237 31.76 -17.79 61.43
CA SER A 237 32.81 -17.89 62.45
C SER A 237 32.29 -17.73 63.89
N PRO A 238 31.67 -16.59 64.28
CA PRO A 238 31.10 -16.43 65.62
C PRO A 238 29.94 -17.41 65.87
N LEU A 239 29.13 -17.73 64.87
CA LEU A 239 28.06 -18.73 65.02
C LEU A 239 28.60 -20.12 65.38
N ALA A 240 29.65 -20.58 64.69
CA ALA A 240 30.31 -21.85 65.00
C ALA A 240 30.93 -21.83 66.41
N ARG A 241 31.52 -20.69 66.82
CA ARG A 241 32.04 -20.48 68.18
C ARG A 241 30.93 -20.56 69.24
N ILE A 242 29.78 -19.92 69.03
CA ILE A 242 28.62 -19.98 69.92
C ILE A 242 28.09 -21.41 70.05
N LEU A 243 27.88 -22.11 68.94
CA LEU A 243 27.43 -23.51 68.94
C LEU A 243 28.43 -24.44 69.64
N GLY A 244 29.73 -24.23 69.42
CA GLY A 244 30.78 -24.96 70.10
C GLY A 244 30.78 -24.73 71.62
N LEU A 245 30.63 -23.46 72.06
CA LEU A 245 30.52 -23.10 73.47
C LEU A 245 29.25 -23.69 74.12
N LEU A 246 28.12 -23.69 73.42
CA LEU A 246 26.89 -24.34 73.90
C LEU A 246 27.11 -25.84 74.15
N ASN A 247 27.73 -26.55 73.20
CA ASN A 247 28.06 -27.97 73.38
C ASN A 247 29.01 -28.21 74.56
N LEU A 248 29.98 -27.32 74.79
CA LEU A 248 30.88 -27.41 75.94
C LEU A 248 30.13 -27.19 77.26
N ILE A 249 29.20 -26.23 77.31
CA ILE A 249 28.35 -25.97 78.48
C ILE A 249 27.47 -27.18 78.81
N GLU A 250 26.93 -27.88 77.82
CA GLU A 250 26.10 -29.07 78.02
C GLU A 250 26.89 -30.26 78.61
N LEU A 251 28.18 -30.35 78.32
CA LEU A 251 29.06 -31.44 78.78
C LEU A 251 29.76 -31.14 80.11
N GLU A 252 29.82 -29.88 80.52
CA GLU A 252 30.58 -29.42 81.70
C GLU A 252 29.75 -29.58 82.98
N GLN A 253 30.34 -30.21 84.00
CA GLN A 253 29.66 -30.42 85.29
C GLN A 253 30.01 -29.34 86.33
N ASP A 254 31.09 -28.59 86.09
CA ASP A 254 31.50 -27.47 86.94
C ASP A 254 30.72 -26.19 86.59
N LYS A 255 29.73 -25.87 87.42
CA LYS A 255 28.91 -24.67 87.30
C LYS A 255 29.71 -23.37 87.43
N GLU A 256 30.77 -23.37 88.22
CA GLU A 256 31.57 -22.17 88.46
C GLU A 256 32.41 -21.84 87.22
N LYS A 257 32.92 -22.86 86.52
CA LYS A 257 33.62 -22.73 85.25
C LYS A 257 32.69 -22.28 84.11
N ILE A 258 31.47 -22.81 84.03
CA ILE A 258 30.46 -22.34 83.07
C ILE A 258 30.19 -20.83 83.24
N LEU A 259 29.97 -20.39 84.47
CA LEU A 259 29.64 -19.00 84.79
C LEU A 259 30.80 -18.03 84.57
N LYS A 260 32.03 -18.43 84.94
CA LYS A 260 33.21 -17.54 84.90
C LYS A 260 33.95 -17.55 83.57
N GLU A 261 33.87 -18.63 82.79
CA GLU A 261 34.67 -18.80 81.57
C GLU A 261 33.81 -18.86 80.31
N PHE A 262 32.81 -19.75 80.26
CA PHE A 262 32.03 -19.97 79.03
C PHE A 262 30.95 -18.92 78.79
N LEU A 263 30.25 -18.44 79.83
CA LEU A 263 29.22 -17.40 79.70
C LEU A 263 29.76 -16.08 79.12
N PRO A 264 30.91 -15.54 79.60
CA PRO A 264 31.50 -14.33 79.04
C PRO A 264 31.93 -14.50 77.57
N LEU A 265 32.50 -15.67 77.22
CA LEU A 265 32.88 -15.99 75.84
C LEU A 265 31.64 -16.09 74.93
N LEU A 266 30.57 -16.73 75.39
CA LEU A 266 29.30 -16.83 74.65
C LEU A 266 28.72 -15.43 74.38
N HIS A 267 28.70 -14.58 75.40
CA HIS A 267 28.23 -13.20 75.29
C HIS A 267 29.06 -12.40 74.28
N SER A 268 30.39 -12.48 74.36
CA SER A 268 31.29 -11.78 73.44
C SER A 268 31.10 -12.23 71.98
N ASN A 269 30.95 -13.53 71.71
CA ASN A 269 30.70 -14.01 70.34
C ASN A 269 29.30 -13.62 69.83
N ALA A 270 28.30 -13.57 70.71
CA ALA A 270 26.96 -13.10 70.35
C ALA A 270 26.93 -11.60 70.02
N GLU A 271 27.65 -10.78 70.78
CA GLU A 271 27.82 -9.36 70.46
C GLU A 271 28.58 -9.14 69.15
N GLU A 272 29.65 -9.92 68.90
CA GLU A 272 30.40 -9.86 67.64
C GLU A 272 29.49 -10.21 66.44
N LEU A 273 28.69 -11.28 66.56
CA LEU A 273 27.71 -11.65 65.55
C LEU A 273 26.67 -10.54 65.32
N ASN A 274 26.15 -9.94 66.40
CA ASN A 274 25.16 -8.87 66.31
C ASN A 274 25.75 -7.62 65.61
N ALA A 275 27.00 -7.26 65.92
CA ALA A 275 27.70 -6.15 65.28
C ALA A 275 27.88 -6.39 63.76
N ILE A 276 28.20 -7.63 63.36
CA ILE A 276 28.33 -8.01 61.93
C ILE A 276 26.96 -7.93 61.23
N LEU A 277 25.89 -8.38 61.87
CA LEU A 277 24.53 -8.31 61.32
C LEU A 277 24.04 -6.85 61.17
N ASP A 278 24.37 -5.99 62.12
CA ASP A 278 24.07 -4.56 62.05
C ASP A 278 24.82 -3.87 60.90
N GLU A 279 26.09 -4.21 60.69
CA GLU A 279 26.91 -3.71 59.57
C GLU A 279 26.29 -4.11 58.21
N VAL A 280 25.94 -5.39 58.06
CA VAL A 280 25.27 -5.97 56.88
C VAL A 280 23.94 -5.26 56.61
N SER A 281 23.12 -5.05 57.65
CA SER A 281 21.81 -4.42 57.56
C SER A 281 21.91 -2.94 57.14
N ARG A 282 22.89 -2.20 57.68
CA ARG A 282 23.15 -0.80 57.30
C ARG A 282 23.57 -0.67 55.84
N SER A 283 24.47 -1.52 55.36
CA SER A 283 24.88 -1.53 53.95
C SER A 283 23.71 -1.83 53.00
N LEU A 284 22.76 -2.67 53.43
CA LEU A 284 21.58 -3.09 52.65
C LEU A 284 20.60 -1.92 52.50
N ASN A 285 20.36 -1.23 53.62
CA ASN A 285 19.44 -0.11 53.71
C ASN A 285 19.96 1.12 52.97
N ALA A 286 21.27 1.37 53.00
CA ALA A 286 21.89 2.47 52.26
C ALA A 286 21.69 2.33 50.74
N VAL A 287 21.80 1.11 50.19
CA VAL A 287 21.60 0.86 48.76
C VAL A 287 20.12 0.94 48.36
N ASN A 288 19.21 0.41 49.18
CA ASN A 288 17.77 0.51 48.90
C ASN A 288 17.29 1.98 48.89
N GLN A 289 17.80 2.81 49.80
CA GLN A 289 17.46 4.24 49.84
C GLN A 289 18.06 5.03 48.66
N ALA A 290 19.30 4.72 48.25
CA ALA A 290 19.91 5.31 47.05
C ALA A 290 19.16 4.90 45.76
N GLY A 291 18.62 3.68 45.71
CA GLY A 291 17.81 3.18 44.60
C GLY A 291 16.42 3.81 44.48
N GLU A 292 15.83 4.29 45.59
CA GLU A 292 14.52 4.95 45.62
C GLU A 292 14.57 6.43 45.24
N GLN A 293 15.62 7.17 45.63
CA GLN A 293 15.77 8.59 45.25
C GLN A 293 15.93 8.83 43.75
N HIS A 294 16.41 7.83 42.99
CA HIS A 294 16.58 7.90 41.53
C HIS A 294 15.33 7.52 40.72
N LYS A 295 14.20 7.19 41.36
CA LYS A 295 12.90 6.92 40.69
C LYS A 295 11.98 8.15 40.62
N SER A 296 12.37 9.28 41.23
CA SER A 296 11.52 10.48 41.38
C SER A 296 11.80 11.61 40.37
N TYR A 297 12.57 11.36 39.31
CA TYR A 297 12.85 12.32 38.23
C TYR A 297 12.60 11.71 36.85
#